data_AF-A0A3E2GXU7-F1
#
_entry.id   AF-A0A3E2GXU7-F1
#
_cell.length_a   1.000
_cell.length_b   1.000
_cell.length_c   1.000
_cell.angle_alpha   90.00
_cell.angle_beta   90.00
_cell.angle_gamma   90.00
#
_symmetry.space_group_name_H-M   'P 1'
#
loop_
_entity.id
_entity.type
_entity.pdbx_description
1 polymer ?
#
loop_
_entity_poly.entity_id
_entity_poly.type
_entity_poly.pdbx_seq_one_letter_code
_entity_poly.pdbx_strand_id
1 'polypeptide(L)'
;MYVEQLDPLDGPTKPHPLVFIHGLGQTGTNWLNKPDGGRGWASFFLERGYRVYIVDSTVRGRSPGFDPENEKLINLGVEQVEMRFTACAHYKRWPQAVLHTQWPGSGRMGDPIFDAYYASTVPSLGSRELQQSTLQKSGAALLDHIGRLVILFGHSQGMMPTWLIADSRPKLVHAVIALEPAGPPFQEVIFMEDFVRPYGLTTLPLTYSPPVTDPAKDIVPQTVKPTGIDQLSLPIQADNPPPRQLVNLVDTPVLLVTGEASYHAPYDWATVAYLRQAGVKKTEHLILGEHGVHGNGHMIFIEKNSDEIASLIEEWFHKIQGQEDRHVAVSHI
;
A
#
# COMPACT_ATOMS: atom_id res chain seq x y z
N MET A 1 -1.12 9.09 -17.06
CA MET A 1 -0.40 8.93 -15.79
C MET A 1 1.00 9.48 -15.98
N TYR A 2 1.44 10.35 -15.08
CA TYR A 2 2.81 10.85 -15.00
C TYR A 2 3.67 9.88 -14.19
N VAL A 3 4.90 9.68 -14.63
CA VAL A 3 5.90 8.83 -13.97
C VAL A 3 7.24 9.53 -14.01
N GLU A 4 7.87 9.69 -12.85
CA GLU A 4 9.24 10.16 -12.72
C GLU A 4 10.15 8.96 -12.52
N GLN A 5 11.09 8.73 -13.44
CA GLN A 5 12.13 7.73 -13.27
C GLN A 5 13.39 8.40 -12.74
N LEU A 6 13.92 7.88 -11.63
CA LEU A 6 15.20 8.31 -11.08
C LEU A 6 16.15 7.11 -11.02
N ASP A 7 17.40 7.35 -11.41
CA ASP A 7 18.48 6.37 -11.40
C ASP A 7 19.56 6.78 -10.40
N PRO A 8 20.23 5.80 -9.76
CA PRO A 8 21.47 6.08 -9.04
C PRO A 8 22.51 6.71 -9.98
N LEU A 9 23.39 7.55 -9.44
CA LEU A 9 24.37 8.31 -10.22
C LEU A 9 25.26 7.41 -11.09
N ASP A 10 25.72 6.28 -10.54
CA ASP A 10 26.56 5.29 -11.22
C ASP A 10 25.76 4.23 -11.99
N GLY A 11 24.46 4.44 -12.13
CA GLY A 11 23.50 3.51 -12.71
C GLY A 11 22.93 2.50 -11.71
N PRO A 12 21.80 1.85 -12.03
CA PRO A 12 21.17 0.87 -11.15
C PRO A 12 22.01 -0.40 -11.00
N THR A 13 22.23 -0.84 -9.76
CA THR A 13 22.93 -2.11 -9.45
C THR A 13 21.98 -3.21 -9.00
N LYS A 14 20.75 -2.86 -8.58
CA LYS A 14 19.71 -3.82 -8.19
C LYS A 14 18.90 -4.26 -9.41
N PRO A 15 18.52 -5.54 -9.52
CA PRO A 15 17.90 -6.10 -10.73
C PRO A 15 16.47 -5.59 -10.95
N HIS A 16 15.72 -5.40 -9.87
CA HIS A 16 14.31 -5.04 -9.89
C HIS A 16 14.12 -3.57 -9.52
N PRO A 17 13.60 -2.72 -10.42
CA PRO A 17 13.25 -1.36 -10.08
C PRO A 17 12.04 -1.32 -9.14
N LEU A 18 11.95 -0.26 -8.35
CA LEU A 18 10.83 -0.02 -7.43
C LEU A 18 9.82 0.91 -8.09
N VAL A 19 8.52 0.61 -7.98
CA VAL A 19 7.45 1.48 -8.47
C VAL A 19 6.60 1.95 -7.29
N PHE A 20 6.63 3.24 -6.98
CA PHE A 20 5.93 3.85 -5.85
C PHE A 20 4.58 4.42 -6.26
N ILE A 21 3.51 3.96 -5.60
CA ILE A 21 2.11 4.35 -5.85
C ILE A 21 1.51 4.90 -4.55
N HIS A 22 1.25 6.21 -4.55
CA HIS A 22 0.77 6.97 -3.38
C HIS A 22 -0.73 6.74 -3.07
N GLY A 23 -1.15 7.16 -1.87
CA GLY A 23 -2.53 7.08 -1.40
C GLY A 23 -3.45 8.27 -1.79
N LEU A 24 -4.62 8.31 -1.14
CA LEU A 24 -5.63 9.37 -1.31
C LEU A 24 -5.08 10.71 -0.82
N GLY A 25 -5.36 11.78 -1.57
CA GLY A 25 -4.94 13.13 -1.19
C GLY A 25 -3.44 13.41 -1.38
N GLN A 26 -2.66 12.41 -1.81
CA GLN A 26 -1.21 12.48 -1.95
C GLN A 26 -0.80 12.55 -3.43
N THR A 27 0.51 12.76 -3.66
CA THR A 27 1.20 12.67 -4.97
C THR A 27 2.52 11.89 -4.81
N GLY A 28 3.28 11.75 -5.89
CA GLY A 28 4.63 11.21 -5.89
C GLY A 28 5.61 11.98 -4.98
N THR A 29 5.30 13.24 -4.65
CA THR A 29 6.13 14.10 -3.78
C THR A 29 6.45 13.45 -2.43
N ASN A 30 5.54 12.67 -1.85
CA ASN A 30 5.73 12.14 -0.50
C ASN A 30 6.81 11.02 -0.45
N TRP A 31 7.27 10.53 -1.61
CA TRP A 31 8.41 9.62 -1.69
C TRP A 31 9.75 10.35 -1.80
N LEU A 32 9.76 11.63 -2.20
CA LEU A 32 10.96 12.40 -2.49
C LEU A 32 11.62 12.95 -1.23
N ASN A 33 10.91 13.80 -0.50
CA ASN A 33 11.38 14.46 0.72
C ASN A 33 10.36 14.30 1.84
N LYS A 34 10.85 14.24 3.07
CA LYS A 34 10.01 14.30 4.28
C LYS A 34 9.52 15.73 4.47
N PRO A 35 8.36 15.95 5.14
CA PRO A 35 7.81 17.28 5.38
C PRO A 35 8.71 18.24 6.17
N ASP A 36 9.66 17.70 6.95
CA ASP A 36 10.67 18.47 7.67
C ASP A 36 11.88 18.87 6.80
N GLY A 37 11.83 18.57 5.50
CA GLY A 37 12.92 18.80 4.53
C GLY A 37 13.93 17.65 4.46
N GLY A 38 13.80 16.63 5.31
CA GLY A 38 14.65 15.45 5.30
C GLY A 38 14.55 14.63 4.00
N ARG A 39 15.47 13.68 3.84
CA ARG A 39 15.51 12.79 2.67
C ARG A 39 14.38 11.76 2.76
N GLY A 40 13.63 11.57 1.67
CA GLY A 40 12.60 10.54 1.59
C GLY A 40 13.13 9.20 1.08
N TRP A 41 12.22 8.24 0.94
CA TRP A 41 12.55 6.88 0.50
C TRP A 41 13.13 6.80 -0.92
N ALA A 42 12.78 7.73 -1.82
CA ALA A 42 13.42 7.80 -3.13
C ALA A 42 14.94 7.94 -2.99
N SER A 43 15.40 8.87 -2.15
CA SER A 43 16.84 9.03 -1.84
C SER A 43 17.42 7.77 -1.22
N PHE A 44 16.74 7.21 -0.21
CA PHE A 44 17.20 6.03 0.52
C PHE A 44 17.49 4.85 -0.43
N PHE A 45 16.57 4.55 -1.35
CA PHE A 45 16.69 3.42 -2.27
C PHE A 45 17.61 3.71 -3.46
N LEU A 46 17.67 4.95 -3.95
CA LEU A 46 18.63 5.35 -4.99
C LEU A 46 20.07 5.14 -4.52
N GLU A 47 20.40 5.51 -3.28
CA GLU A 47 21.74 5.29 -2.70
C GLU A 47 22.09 3.81 -2.54
N ARG A 48 21.09 2.94 -2.52
CA ARG A 48 21.25 1.48 -2.42
C ARG A 48 21.21 0.80 -3.79
N GLY A 49 21.26 1.57 -4.86
CA GLY A 49 21.40 1.08 -6.22
C GLY A 49 20.08 0.66 -6.89
N TYR A 50 18.93 0.98 -6.29
CA TYR A 50 17.64 0.76 -6.92
C TYR A 50 17.32 1.89 -7.90
N ARG A 51 16.86 1.53 -9.10
CA ARG A 51 16.08 2.45 -9.94
C ARG A 51 14.69 2.60 -9.32
N VAL A 52 14.18 3.83 -9.28
CA VAL A 52 12.85 4.12 -8.75
C VAL A 52 11.97 4.79 -9.80
N TYR A 53 10.71 4.38 -9.86
CA TYR A 53 9.64 4.99 -10.64
C TYR A 53 8.61 5.54 -9.66
N ILE A 54 8.40 6.85 -9.69
CA ILE A 54 7.48 7.55 -8.79
C ILE A 54 6.27 7.97 -9.62
N VAL A 55 5.11 7.44 -9.24
CA VAL A 55 3.86 7.65 -9.98
C VAL A 55 3.08 8.79 -9.36
N ASP A 56 2.57 9.70 -10.19
CA ASP A 56 1.38 10.49 -9.87
C ASP A 56 0.18 9.76 -10.47
N SER A 57 -0.76 9.31 -9.62
CA SER A 57 -1.95 8.57 -10.04
C SER A 57 -2.72 9.30 -11.14
N THR A 58 -3.52 8.59 -11.94
CA THR A 58 -4.37 9.22 -12.95
C THR A 58 -5.26 10.30 -12.33
N VAL A 59 -5.39 11.45 -12.99
CA VAL A 59 -6.16 12.61 -12.50
C VAL A 59 -5.70 13.07 -11.11
N ARG A 60 -4.37 13.18 -10.92
CA ARG A 60 -3.73 13.64 -9.68
C ARG A 60 -2.40 14.34 -10.00
N GLY A 61 -2.12 15.45 -9.34
CA GLY A 61 -0.81 16.12 -9.46
C GLY A 61 -0.45 16.42 -10.92
N ARG A 62 0.67 15.86 -11.40
CA ARG A 62 1.16 16.04 -12.77
C ARG A 62 0.44 15.18 -13.82
N SER A 63 -0.54 14.36 -13.42
CA SER A 63 -1.38 13.57 -14.34
C SER A 63 -2.67 14.33 -14.71
N PRO A 64 -2.77 14.92 -15.92
CA PRO A 64 -4.00 15.58 -16.37
C PRO A 64 -5.09 14.56 -16.72
N GLY A 65 -6.30 15.06 -17.03
CA GLY A 65 -7.43 14.26 -17.51
C GLY A 65 -8.69 14.34 -16.66
N PHE A 66 -8.81 15.35 -15.80
CA PHE A 66 -10.05 15.59 -15.05
C PHE A 66 -11.15 16.10 -15.98
N ASP A 67 -12.31 15.47 -15.93
CA ASP A 67 -13.53 15.91 -16.62
C ASP A 67 -14.51 16.57 -15.62
N PRO A 68 -14.57 17.91 -15.55
CA PRO A 68 -15.42 18.60 -14.58
C PRO A 68 -16.93 18.44 -14.82
N GLU A 69 -17.35 17.98 -16.01
CA GLU A 69 -18.78 17.77 -16.31
C GLU A 69 -19.28 16.44 -15.75
N ASN A 70 -18.41 15.43 -15.69
CA ASN A 70 -18.78 14.04 -15.35
C ASN A 70 -18.12 13.51 -14.07
N GLU A 71 -17.06 14.16 -13.59
CA GLU A 71 -16.26 13.71 -12.46
C GLU A 71 -16.32 14.70 -11.29
N LYS A 72 -16.10 14.18 -10.08
CA LYS A 72 -16.01 14.99 -8.86
C LYS A 72 -14.66 14.77 -8.21
N LEU A 73 -14.12 15.84 -7.63
CA LEU A 73 -12.95 15.75 -6.79
C LEU A 73 -13.35 15.78 -5.31
N ILE A 74 -12.61 15.04 -4.50
CA ILE A 74 -12.73 15.01 -3.04
C ILE A 74 -11.40 15.44 -2.41
N ASN A 75 -11.49 16.10 -1.26
CA ASN A 75 -10.35 16.57 -0.48
C ASN A 75 -10.36 15.94 0.90
N LEU A 76 -9.18 15.65 1.43
CA LEU A 76 -9.01 15.37 2.86
C LEU A 76 -8.90 16.71 3.58
N GLY A 77 -9.85 16.99 4.48
CA GLY A 77 -9.81 18.22 5.28
C GLY A 77 -8.65 18.21 6.28
N VAL A 78 -8.19 19.40 6.66
CA VAL A 78 -7.06 19.60 7.58
C VAL A 78 -7.21 18.83 8.89
N GLU A 79 -8.39 18.86 9.50
CA GLU A 79 -8.68 18.12 10.75
C GLU A 79 -8.65 16.59 10.55
N GLN A 80 -9.06 16.11 9.37
CA GLN A 80 -8.97 14.68 9.04
C GLN A 80 -7.50 14.26 8.89
N VAL A 81 -6.68 15.10 8.25
CA VAL A 81 -5.24 14.85 8.12
C VAL A 81 -4.56 14.84 9.49
N GLU A 82 -4.86 15.84 10.33
CA GLU A 82 -4.32 15.93 11.70
C GLU A 82 -4.69 14.69 12.53
N MET A 83 -5.98 14.35 12.56
CA MET A 83 -6.52 13.25 13.34
C MET A 83 -6.02 11.88 12.88
N ARG A 84 -5.96 11.64 11.57
CA ARG A 84 -5.69 10.31 11.03
C ARG A 84 -4.20 10.04 10.87
N PHE A 85 -3.40 11.05 10.51
CA PHE A 85 -2.06 10.83 9.97
C PHE A 85 -0.94 11.40 10.83
N THR A 86 -1.10 12.63 11.35
CA THR A 86 0.05 13.40 11.86
C THR A 86 0.04 13.62 13.37
N ALA A 87 -1.13 13.59 14.01
CA ALA A 87 -1.26 13.76 15.46
C ALA A 87 -2.32 12.82 16.07
N CYS A 88 -2.37 11.56 15.63
CA CYS A 88 -3.42 10.64 16.08
C CYS A 88 -3.40 10.39 17.60
N ALA A 89 -2.23 10.47 18.26
CA ALA A 89 -2.10 10.42 19.73
C ALA A 89 -2.87 11.53 20.45
N HIS A 90 -3.11 12.68 19.80
CA HIS A 90 -3.93 13.75 20.34
C HIS A 90 -5.41 13.37 20.38
N TYR A 91 -5.90 12.75 19.31
CA TYR A 91 -7.33 12.45 19.12
C TYR A 91 -7.78 11.11 19.68
N LYS A 92 -6.87 10.13 19.77
CA LYS A 92 -7.08 8.82 20.42
C LYS A 92 -8.34 8.09 19.90
N ARG A 93 -8.54 8.12 18.58
CA ARG A 93 -9.74 7.57 17.93
C ARG A 93 -9.73 6.04 17.81
N TRP A 94 -8.58 5.41 18.02
CA TRP A 94 -8.39 3.97 18.12
C TRP A 94 -7.38 3.67 19.25
N PRO A 95 -7.37 2.45 19.82
CA PRO A 95 -6.57 2.13 21.01
C PRO A 95 -5.08 2.45 20.85
N GLN A 96 -4.49 2.09 19.72
CA GLN A 96 -3.06 2.20 19.46
C GLN A 96 -2.59 3.64 19.16
N ALA A 97 -3.51 4.57 18.89
CA ALA A 97 -3.18 5.94 18.52
C ALA A 97 -2.27 6.62 19.56
N VAL A 98 -2.41 6.26 20.84
CA VAL A 98 -1.61 6.80 21.96
C VAL A 98 -0.11 6.53 21.84
N LEU A 99 0.30 5.57 21.02
CA LEU A 99 1.69 5.20 20.80
C LEU A 99 2.39 6.10 19.77
N HIS A 100 1.65 6.96 19.07
CA HIS A 100 2.19 7.76 17.97
C HIS A 100 3.19 8.80 18.46
N THR A 101 4.44 8.64 18.04
CA THR A 101 5.58 9.46 18.48
C THR A 101 6.56 9.79 17.36
N GLN A 102 6.40 9.20 16.17
CA GLN A 102 7.37 9.32 15.08
C GLN A 102 7.07 10.43 14.09
N TRP A 103 5.95 11.14 14.20
CA TRP A 103 5.75 12.35 13.41
C TRP A 103 6.78 13.44 13.77
N PRO A 104 7.40 14.11 12.78
CA PRO A 104 8.28 15.25 13.03
C PRO A 104 7.48 16.51 13.41
N GLY A 105 7.84 17.15 14.52
CA GLY A 105 7.09 18.28 15.09
C GLY A 105 5.85 17.83 15.89
N SER A 106 4.92 18.75 16.11
CA SER A 106 3.68 18.44 16.85
C SER A 106 2.64 17.72 16.00
N GLY A 107 2.75 17.83 14.67
CA GLY A 107 1.79 17.25 13.73
C GLY A 107 0.44 17.93 13.69
N ARG A 108 0.32 19.15 14.23
CA ARG A 108 -0.94 19.90 14.34
C ARG A 108 -0.96 21.11 13.43
N MET A 109 -2.15 21.56 13.04
CA MET A 109 -2.33 22.79 12.26
C MET A 109 -1.61 23.99 12.90
N GLY A 110 -0.80 24.69 12.09
CA GLY A 110 0.06 25.80 12.53
C GLY A 110 1.48 25.39 12.94
N ASP A 111 1.76 24.09 13.03
CA ASP A 111 3.13 23.58 13.06
C ASP A 111 3.73 23.62 11.64
N PRO A 112 4.92 24.21 11.43
CA PRO A 112 5.47 24.35 10.09
C PRO A 112 5.65 23.04 9.32
N ILE A 113 5.89 21.93 10.03
CA ILE A 113 6.10 20.61 9.41
C ILE A 113 4.76 20.00 9.00
N PHE A 114 3.73 20.15 9.83
CA PHE A 114 2.37 19.79 9.45
C PHE A 114 1.88 20.64 8.28
N ASP A 115 2.07 21.96 8.33
CA ASP A 115 1.60 22.87 7.28
C ASP A 115 2.30 22.58 5.95
N ALA A 116 3.60 22.25 5.96
CA ALA A 116 4.34 21.79 4.78
C ALA A 116 3.78 20.48 4.23
N TYR A 117 3.48 19.50 5.09
CA TYR A 117 2.83 18.26 4.67
C TYR A 117 1.45 18.51 4.07
N TYR A 118 0.58 19.26 4.76
CA TYR A 118 -0.78 19.53 4.29
C TYR A 118 -0.79 20.30 2.98
N ALA A 119 0.14 21.24 2.77
CA ALA A 119 0.32 21.95 1.50
C ALA A 119 0.72 21.03 0.33
N SER A 120 1.31 19.85 0.61
CA SER A 120 1.61 18.83 -0.41
C SER A 120 0.40 17.98 -0.79
N THR A 121 -0.70 18.07 -0.04
CA THR A 121 -1.92 17.33 -0.32
C THR A 121 -2.73 17.98 -1.44
N VAL A 122 -3.41 17.16 -2.24
CA VAL A 122 -4.14 17.61 -3.43
C VAL A 122 -5.49 16.88 -3.57
N PRO A 123 -6.46 17.43 -4.32
CA PRO A 123 -7.72 16.76 -4.59
C PRO A 123 -7.56 15.40 -5.29
N SER A 124 -8.49 14.50 -5.02
CA SER A 124 -8.55 13.13 -5.57
C SER A 124 -9.84 12.89 -6.33
N LEU A 125 -9.84 11.98 -7.31
CA LEU A 125 -11.11 11.51 -7.89
C LEU A 125 -12.03 10.94 -6.81
N GLY A 126 -13.29 11.37 -6.84
CA GLY A 126 -14.34 10.89 -5.93
C GLY A 126 -14.78 9.46 -6.24
N SER A 127 -14.77 9.06 -7.52
CA SER A 127 -15.05 7.66 -7.90
C SER A 127 -13.80 6.80 -7.71
N ARG A 128 -13.88 5.84 -6.79
CA ARG A 128 -12.81 4.87 -6.53
C ARG A 128 -12.70 3.85 -7.66
N GLU A 129 -13.81 3.51 -8.34
CA GLU A 129 -13.86 2.62 -9.51
C GLU A 129 -13.12 3.24 -10.69
N LEU A 130 -13.35 4.54 -10.94
CA LEU A 130 -12.69 5.26 -12.02
C LEU A 130 -11.19 5.40 -11.74
N GLN A 131 -10.81 5.74 -10.51
CA GLN A 131 -9.41 5.79 -10.10
C GLN A 131 -8.72 4.43 -10.28
N GLN A 132 -9.35 3.33 -9.83
CA GLN A 132 -8.82 1.97 -9.96
C GLN A 132 -8.67 1.56 -11.43
N SER A 133 -9.71 1.74 -12.26
CA SER A 133 -9.70 1.29 -13.66
C SER A 133 -8.68 2.04 -14.51
N THR A 134 -8.58 3.36 -14.34
CA THR A 134 -7.63 4.19 -15.10
C THR A 134 -6.19 3.93 -14.66
N LEU A 135 -5.96 3.74 -13.36
CA LEU A 135 -4.63 3.46 -12.84
C LEU A 135 -4.18 2.02 -13.12
N GLN A 136 -5.10 1.03 -13.12
CA GLN A 136 -4.80 -0.32 -13.59
C GLN A 136 -4.27 -0.31 -15.03
N LYS A 137 -5.00 0.33 -15.95
CA LYS A 137 -4.60 0.41 -17.37
C LYS A 137 -3.26 1.11 -17.54
N SER A 138 -3.06 2.24 -16.86
CA SER A 138 -1.82 3.02 -16.95
C SER A 138 -0.64 2.30 -16.30
N GLY A 139 -0.86 1.63 -15.17
CA GLY A 139 0.14 0.85 -14.47
C GLY A 139 0.56 -0.39 -15.25
N ALA A 140 -0.37 -1.10 -15.87
CA ALA A 140 -0.06 -2.20 -16.77
C ALA A 140 0.82 -1.74 -17.95
N ALA A 141 0.48 -0.61 -18.57
CA ALA A 141 1.29 -0.01 -19.63
C ALA A 141 2.69 0.43 -19.14
N LEU A 142 2.80 0.93 -17.90
CA LEU A 142 4.09 1.23 -17.28
C LEU A 142 4.93 -0.03 -17.11
N LEU A 143 4.35 -1.14 -16.62
CA LEU A 143 5.08 -2.40 -16.47
C LEU A 143 5.55 -2.94 -17.83
N ASP A 144 4.68 -2.89 -18.84
CA ASP A 144 5.02 -3.27 -20.21
C ASP A 144 6.18 -2.40 -20.76
N HIS A 145 6.18 -1.10 -20.46
CA HIS A 145 7.24 -0.18 -20.84
C HIS A 145 8.57 -0.46 -20.12
N ILE A 146 8.53 -0.77 -18.81
CA ILE A 146 9.71 -1.14 -18.03
C ILE A 146 10.31 -2.45 -18.54
N GLY A 147 9.47 -3.39 -18.99
CA GLY A 147 9.86 -4.60 -19.71
C GLY A 147 10.66 -5.62 -18.88
N ARG A 148 10.67 -5.48 -17.55
CA ARG A 148 11.31 -6.41 -16.61
C ARG A 148 10.53 -6.48 -15.31
N LEU A 149 10.83 -7.50 -14.51
CA LEU A 149 10.26 -7.69 -13.18
C LEU A 149 10.51 -6.48 -12.28
N VAL A 150 9.45 -5.95 -11.68
CA VAL A 150 9.48 -4.79 -10.75
C VAL A 150 9.01 -5.17 -9.35
N ILE A 151 9.35 -4.34 -8.36
CA ILE A 151 8.74 -4.39 -7.03
C ILE A 151 7.73 -3.25 -6.92
N LEU A 152 6.46 -3.58 -6.67
CA LEU A 152 5.39 -2.59 -6.54
C LEU A 152 5.22 -2.15 -5.08
N PHE A 153 5.28 -0.86 -4.81
CA PHE A 153 4.91 -0.27 -3.52
C PHE A 153 3.56 0.43 -3.65
N GLY A 154 2.56 -0.02 -2.90
CA GLY A 154 1.28 0.67 -2.78
C GLY A 154 1.05 1.13 -1.34
N HIS A 155 0.66 2.40 -1.18
CA HIS A 155 0.26 2.96 0.12
C HIS A 155 -1.23 3.26 0.17
N SER A 156 -1.91 2.83 1.25
CA SER A 156 -3.29 3.24 1.54
C SER A 156 -4.23 2.99 0.34
N GLN A 157 -4.97 4.00 -0.12
CA GLN A 157 -5.83 3.94 -1.32
C GLN A 157 -5.08 3.39 -2.55
N GLY A 158 -3.79 3.73 -2.69
CA GLY A 158 -2.94 3.32 -3.80
C GLY A 158 -2.81 1.81 -3.92
N MET A 159 -3.07 1.05 -2.84
CA MET A 159 -2.98 -0.40 -2.90
C MET A 159 -4.08 -1.05 -3.75
N MET A 160 -5.30 -0.51 -3.76
CA MET A 160 -6.40 -1.08 -4.57
C MET A 160 -6.02 -1.20 -6.06
N PRO A 161 -5.55 -0.14 -6.75
CA PRO A 161 -5.04 -0.29 -8.10
C PRO A 161 -3.76 -1.11 -8.19
N THR A 162 -2.89 -1.13 -7.18
CA THR A 162 -1.68 -1.97 -7.20
C THR A 162 -2.02 -3.46 -7.29
N TRP A 163 -3.04 -3.94 -6.57
CA TRP A 163 -3.54 -5.32 -6.72
C TRP A 163 -3.99 -5.62 -8.15
N LEU A 164 -4.73 -4.68 -8.75
CA LEU A 164 -5.24 -4.80 -10.12
C LEU A 164 -4.12 -4.77 -11.18
N ILE A 165 -3.07 -3.98 -10.94
CA ILE A 165 -1.89 -3.91 -11.81
C ILE A 165 -1.16 -5.26 -11.76
N ALA A 166 -0.88 -5.77 -10.56
CA ALA A 166 -0.22 -7.05 -10.36
C ALA A 166 -1.02 -8.21 -10.96
N ASP A 167 -2.34 -8.23 -10.76
CA ASP A 167 -3.23 -9.23 -11.36
C ASP A 167 -3.23 -9.18 -12.90
N SER A 168 -3.08 -7.99 -13.49
CA SER A 168 -3.08 -7.81 -14.95
C SER A 168 -1.74 -8.11 -15.64
N ARG A 169 -0.64 -8.08 -14.88
CA ARG A 169 0.74 -8.29 -15.36
C ARG A 169 1.56 -9.13 -14.37
N PRO A 170 1.09 -10.34 -14.01
CA PRO A 170 1.72 -11.12 -12.95
C PRO A 170 3.15 -11.53 -13.27
N LYS A 171 3.49 -11.65 -14.57
CA LYS A 171 4.84 -11.99 -15.05
C LYS A 171 5.85 -10.83 -15.02
N LEU A 172 5.39 -9.62 -14.70
CA LEU A 172 6.24 -8.42 -14.59
C LEU A 172 6.34 -7.91 -13.15
N VAL A 173 5.78 -8.64 -12.19
CA VAL A 173 5.85 -8.29 -10.77
C VAL A 173 6.70 -9.33 -10.04
N HIS A 174 7.83 -8.88 -9.50
CA HIS A 174 8.68 -9.69 -8.63
C HIS A 174 8.08 -9.81 -7.23
N ALA A 175 7.61 -8.70 -6.67
CA ALA A 175 7.05 -8.65 -5.33
C ALA A 175 6.13 -7.43 -5.16
N VAL A 176 5.28 -7.46 -4.13
CA VAL A 176 4.39 -6.36 -3.75
C VAL A 176 4.62 -5.96 -2.29
N ILE A 177 4.80 -4.67 -2.06
CA ILE A 177 4.89 -4.05 -0.74
C ILE A 177 3.64 -3.22 -0.50
N ALA A 178 2.80 -3.72 0.42
CA ALA A 178 1.57 -3.09 0.83
C ALA A 178 1.81 -2.30 2.12
N LEU A 179 2.01 -1.00 1.99
CA LEU A 179 2.16 -0.09 3.13
C LEU A 179 0.77 0.33 3.59
N GLU A 180 0.30 -0.27 4.69
CA GLU A 180 -1.01 0.03 5.27
C GLU A 180 -2.12 0.13 4.21
N PRO A 181 -2.44 -0.99 3.55
CA PRO A 181 -3.28 -0.98 2.35
C PRO A 181 -4.74 -0.65 2.68
N ALA A 182 -5.42 0.09 1.81
CA ALA A 182 -6.85 0.32 1.94
C ALA A 182 -7.58 -1.01 2.12
N GLY A 183 -8.31 -1.11 3.22
CA GLY A 183 -8.78 -2.35 3.80
C GLY A 183 -9.60 -2.05 5.05
N PRO A 184 -10.09 -3.06 5.76
CA PRO A 184 -9.89 -4.51 5.55
C PRO A 184 -10.69 -5.05 4.34
N PRO A 185 -10.60 -6.36 4.05
CA PRO A 185 -11.39 -6.96 2.99
C PRO A 185 -12.90 -6.70 3.16
N PHE A 186 -13.61 -6.58 2.03
CA PHE A 186 -15.07 -6.41 1.90
C PHE A 186 -15.68 -5.11 2.39
N GLN A 187 -15.11 -4.45 3.41
CA GLN A 187 -15.70 -3.28 4.07
C GLN A 187 -14.63 -2.30 4.53
N GLU A 188 -14.95 -1.00 4.59
CA GLU A 188 -14.18 -0.05 5.41
C GLU A 188 -14.55 -0.18 6.88
N VAL A 189 -13.61 0.21 7.73
CA VAL A 189 -13.82 0.33 9.17
C VAL A 189 -13.17 1.63 9.68
N ILE A 190 -13.46 1.98 10.93
CA ILE A 190 -12.94 3.15 11.67
C ILE A 190 -13.45 4.51 11.17
N PHE A 191 -13.41 4.79 9.86
CA PHE A 191 -13.73 6.11 9.31
C PHE A 191 -14.88 6.16 8.32
N MET A 192 -15.26 5.03 7.74
CA MET A 192 -16.36 4.90 6.78
C MET A 192 -16.99 3.53 6.99
N GLU A 193 -18.32 3.43 6.95
CA GLU A 193 -19.03 2.16 7.13
C GLU A 193 -19.64 1.63 5.82
N ASP A 194 -19.96 2.51 4.87
CA ASP A 194 -20.73 2.15 3.66
C ASP A 194 -19.87 1.78 2.43
N PHE A 195 -18.54 1.96 2.48
CA PHE A 195 -17.69 1.61 1.35
C PHE A 195 -17.33 0.13 1.38
N VAL A 196 -17.64 -0.57 0.28
CA VAL A 196 -17.45 -2.00 0.14
C VAL A 196 -16.44 -2.34 -0.94
N ARG A 197 -15.77 -3.48 -0.75
CA ARG A 197 -14.85 -4.09 -1.73
C ARG A 197 -15.39 -5.47 -2.12
N PRO A 198 -16.32 -5.56 -3.09
CA PRO A 198 -16.98 -6.82 -3.43
C PRO A 198 -15.99 -7.95 -3.81
N TYR A 199 -14.81 -7.61 -4.33
CA TYR A 199 -13.78 -8.59 -4.69
C TYR A 199 -12.74 -8.80 -3.57
N GLY A 200 -13.13 -8.54 -2.31
CA GLY A 200 -12.28 -8.59 -1.13
C GLY A 200 -11.37 -7.38 -1.02
N LEU A 201 -10.42 -7.24 -1.93
CA LEU A 201 -9.38 -6.20 -1.87
C LEU A 201 -9.70 -4.95 -2.70
N THR A 202 -10.60 -5.06 -3.67
CA THR A 202 -10.85 -4.05 -4.71
C THR A 202 -12.34 -3.90 -4.98
N THR A 203 -12.72 -2.79 -5.64
CA THR A 203 -14.09 -2.66 -6.17
C THR A 203 -14.23 -3.21 -7.59
N LEU A 204 -13.11 -3.31 -8.31
CA LEU A 204 -13.05 -3.94 -9.62
C LEU A 204 -12.67 -5.43 -9.53
N PRO A 205 -13.05 -6.26 -10.51
CA PRO A 205 -12.71 -7.68 -10.52
C PRO A 205 -11.21 -7.96 -10.46
N LEU A 206 -10.83 -8.95 -9.64
CA LEU A 206 -9.53 -9.64 -9.67
C LEU A 206 -9.71 -11.04 -10.28
N THR A 207 -8.63 -11.65 -10.74
CA THR A 207 -8.68 -12.96 -11.40
C THR A 207 -8.69 -14.08 -10.36
N TYR A 208 -9.89 -14.60 -10.08
CA TYR A 208 -10.09 -15.72 -9.15
C TYR A 208 -10.22 -17.08 -9.86
N SER A 209 -9.86 -18.15 -9.16
CA SER A 209 -10.24 -19.53 -9.46
C SER A 209 -10.85 -20.21 -8.22
N PRO A 210 -12.06 -20.78 -8.32
CA PRO A 210 -12.95 -20.74 -9.49
C PRO A 210 -13.33 -19.30 -9.90
N PRO A 211 -13.70 -19.05 -11.17
CA PRO A 211 -14.01 -17.69 -11.65
C PRO A 211 -15.20 -17.06 -10.92
N VAL A 212 -15.04 -15.81 -10.48
CA VAL A 212 -16.09 -15.01 -9.84
C VAL A 212 -16.91 -14.30 -10.91
N THR A 213 -18.21 -14.59 -10.96
CA THR A 213 -19.19 -13.96 -11.85
C THR A 213 -20.13 -13.04 -11.09
N ASP A 214 -20.47 -13.38 -9.84
CA ASP A 214 -21.27 -12.58 -8.92
C ASP A 214 -20.57 -12.58 -7.56
N PRO A 215 -19.75 -11.55 -7.23
CA PRO A 215 -18.95 -11.55 -6.01
C PRO A 215 -19.77 -11.72 -4.73
N ALA A 216 -21.03 -11.28 -4.70
CA ALA A 216 -21.90 -11.41 -3.53
C ALA A 216 -22.32 -12.86 -3.25
N LYS A 217 -22.33 -13.73 -4.28
CA LYS A 217 -22.62 -15.16 -4.14
C LYS A 217 -21.36 -16.01 -4.09
N ASP A 218 -20.37 -15.60 -4.87
CA ASP A 218 -19.20 -16.40 -5.19
C ASP A 218 -18.11 -16.30 -4.11
N ILE A 219 -17.95 -15.13 -3.48
CA ILE A 219 -16.99 -14.91 -2.41
C ILE A 219 -17.79 -14.79 -1.11
N VAL A 220 -17.90 -15.90 -0.38
CA VAL A 220 -18.68 -15.94 0.87
C VAL A 220 -17.82 -15.42 2.02
N PRO A 221 -18.19 -14.31 2.69
CA PRO A 221 -17.44 -13.82 3.83
C PRO A 221 -17.80 -14.58 5.12
N GLN A 222 -16.81 -14.77 5.99
CA GLN A 222 -16.96 -15.27 7.35
C GLN A 222 -16.22 -14.34 8.31
N THR A 223 -16.92 -13.87 9.35
CA THR A 223 -16.32 -13.04 10.38
C THR A 223 -15.42 -13.90 11.27
N VAL A 224 -14.16 -13.50 11.38
CA VAL A 224 -13.18 -14.10 12.28
C VAL A 224 -12.95 -13.14 13.44
N LYS A 225 -12.98 -13.70 14.66
CA LYS A 225 -12.58 -12.99 15.87
C LYS A 225 -11.11 -13.32 16.16
N PRO A 226 -10.20 -12.35 16.03
CA PRO A 226 -8.79 -12.57 16.30
C PRO A 226 -8.52 -12.72 17.81
N THR A 227 -7.35 -13.25 18.16
CA THR A 227 -6.92 -13.47 19.55
C THR A 227 -6.26 -12.24 20.19
N GLY A 228 -5.87 -11.23 19.41
CA GLY A 228 -5.26 -9.99 19.91
C GLY A 228 -6.28 -9.08 20.60
N ILE A 229 -5.88 -8.45 21.72
CA ILE A 229 -6.77 -7.66 22.61
C ILE A 229 -7.38 -6.43 21.90
N ASP A 230 -6.69 -5.85 20.91
CA ASP A 230 -7.11 -4.64 20.20
C ASP A 230 -7.32 -4.86 18.68
N GLN A 231 -7.59 -6.10 18.27
CA GLN A 231 -7.88 -6.46 16.89
C GLN A 231 -9.40 -6.54 16.65
N LEU A 232 -9.87 -5.94 15.56
CA LEU A 232 -11.30 -5.94 15.20
C LEU A 232 -11.72 -7.32 14.70
N SER A 233 -12.97 -7.71 14.94
CA SER A 233 -13.57 -8.89 14.31
C SER A 233 -14.00 -8.56 12.89
N LEU A 234 -13.48 -9.28 11.90
CA LEU A 234 -13.53 -8.86 10.49
C LEU A 234 -13.84 -10.02 9.55
N PRO A 235 -14.52 -9.75 8.42
CA PRO A 235 -14.78 -10.75 7.41
C PRO A 235 -13.52 -11.09 6.62
N ILE A 236 -13.27 -12.38 6.46
CA ILE A 236 -12.37 -12.96 5.45
C ILE A 236 -13.16 -13.99 4.63
N GLN A 237 -12.55 -14.76 3.72
CA GLN A 237 -13.31 -15.79 3.01
C GLN A 237 -13.72 -16.92 3.98
N ALA A 238 -14.92 -17.45 3.81
CA ALA A 238 -15.37 -18.64 4.54
C ALA A 238 -14.57 -19.87 4.11
N ASP A 239 -14.42 -20.85 5.01
CA ASP A 239 -13.77 -22.12 4.69
C ASP A 239 -14.67 -23.05 3.84
N ASN A 240 -15.99 -22.83 3.88
CA ASN A 240 -16.98 -23.54 3.09
C ASN A 240 -18.04 -22.55 2.53
N PRO A 241 -18.21 -22.43 1.20
CA PRO A 241 -17.44 -23.10 0.15
C PRO A 241 -15.94 -22.75 0.21
N PRO A 242 -15.03 -23.59 -0.33
CA PRO A 242 -13.59 -23.32 -0.28
C PRO A 242 -13.25 -21.91 -0.78
N PRO A 243 -12.30 -21.21 -0.13
CA PRO A 243 -11.89 -19.87 -0.55
C PRO A 243 -11.47 -19.83 -2.03
N ARG A 244 -11.86 -18.77 -2.73
CA ARG A 244 -11.42 -18.55 -4.11
C ARG A 244 -9.98 -18.08 -4.15
N GLN A 245 -9.23 -18.55 -5.12
CA GLN A 245 -7.79 -18.34 -5.23
C GLN A 245 -7.48 -17.22 -6.23
N LEU A 246 -6.68 -16.23 -5.85
CA LEU A 246 -6.17 -15.17 -6.71
C LEU A 246 -5.06 -15.70 -7.63
N VAL A 247 -5.44 -16.38 -8.71
CA VAL A 247 -4.52 -17.22 -9.51
C VAL A 247 -3.34 -16.47 -10.14
N ASN A 248 -3.48 -15.17 -10.38
CA ASN A 248 -2.39 -14.37 -10.92
C ASN A 248 -1.41 -13.90 -9.83
N LEU A 249 -1.76 -14.02 -8.55
CA LEU A 249 -0.93 -13.56 -7.43
C LEU A 249 -0.38 -14.71 -6.57
N VAL A 250 -0.79 -15.96 -6.78
CA VAL A 250 -0.41 -17.10 -5.92
C VAL A 250 1.09 -17.25 -5.69
N ASP A 251 1.90 -16.94 -6.70
CA ASP A 251 3.37 -17.07 -6.64
C ASP A 251 4.07 -15.77 -6.22
N THR A 252 3.34 -14.65 -6.16
CA THR A 252 3.87 -13.31 -5.86
C THR A 252 4.15 -13.18 -4.35
N PRO A 253 5.41 -12.95 -3.94
CA PRO A 253 5.73 -12.53 -2.58
C PRO A 253 5.05 -11.20 -2.25
N VAL A 254 4.41 -11.14 -1.08
CA VAL A 254 3.75 -9.93 -0.59
C VAL A 254 4.27 -9.62 0.81
N LEU A 255 4.73 -8.40 1.04
CA LEU A 255 5.00 -7.87 2.37
C LEU A 255 3.96 -6.80 2.71
N LEU A 256 3.14 -7.05 3.72
CA LEU A 256 2.25 -6.04 4.27
C LEU A 256 2.91 -5.41 5.50
N VAL A 257 3.02 -4.08 5.53
CA VAL A 257 3.68 -3.33 6.60
C VAL A 257 2.65 -2.52 7.38
N THR A 258 2.66 -2.66 8.70
CA THR A 258 1.71 -1.95 9.61
C THR A 258 2.46 -1.22 10.73
N GLY A 259 2.18 0.07 10.87
CA GLY A 259 2.67 0.92 11.95
C GLY A 259 1.99 0.64 13.27
N GLU A 260 2.78 0.65 14.34
CA GLU A 260 2.31 0.32 15.70
C GLU A 260 1.17 1.22 16.18
N ALA A 261 1.22 2.53 15.85
CA ALA A 261 0.24 3.51 16.27
C ALA A 261 -0.84 3.80 15.22
N SER A 262 -0.80 3.13 14.07
CA SER A 262 -1.72 3.37 12.97
C SER A 262 -3.13 2.85 13.25
N TYR A 263 -4.13 3.47 12.62
CA TYR A 263 -5.49 2.95 12.59
C TYR A 263 -5.60 1.65 11.80
N HIS A 264 -4.56 1.24 11.09
CA HIS A 264 -4.45 -0.07 10.43
C HIS A 264 -4.14 -1.23 11.40
N ALA A 265 -3.50 -0.94 12.54
CA ALA A 265 -3.10 -1.97 13.52
C ALA A 265 -4.23 -2.92 13.96
N PRO A 266 -5.48 -2.45 14.16
CA PRO A 266 -6.60 -3.32 14.51
C PRO A 266 -7.07 -4.28 13.39
N TYR A 267 -6.77 -4.02 12.11
CA TYR A 267 -7.44 -4.71 11.01
C TYR A 267 -6.55 -5.29 9.90
N ASP A 268 -5.30 -4.85 9.74
CA ASP A 268 -4.44 -5.31 8.64
C ASP A 268 -4.19 -6.83 8.67
N TRP A 269 -4.30 -7.46 9.84
CA TRP A 269 -4.27 -8.92 10.00
C TRP A 269 -5.30 -9.62 9.09
N ALA A 270 -6.48 -9.01 8.87
CA ALA A 270 -7.54 -9.58 8.06
C ALA A 270 -7.18 -9.57 6.57
N THR A 271 -6.48 -8.53 6.10
CA THR A 271 -5.94 -8.45 4.73
C THR A 271 -4.92 -9.56 4.50
N VAL A 272 -4.02 -9.78 5.47
CA VAL A 272 -3.03 -10.87 5.41
C VAL A 272 -3.70 -12.25 5.40
N ALA A 273 -4.67 -12.47 6.28
CA ALA A 273 -5.42 -13.71 6.34
C ALA A 273 -6.19 -13.98 5.04
N TYR A 274 -6.85 -12.96 4.50
CA TYR A 274 -7.56 -13.03 3.22
C TYR A 274 -6.64 -13.40 2.05
N LEU A 275 -5.49 -12.74 1.92
CA LEU A 275 -4.50 -13.03 0.88
C LEU A 275 -4.01 -14.49 0.95
N ARG A 276 -3.72 -14.97 2.17
CA ARG A 276 -3.30 -16.37 2.39
C ARG A 276 -4.40 -17.37 2.05
N GLN A 277 -5.65 -17.11 2.45
CA GLN A 277 -6.81 -17.93 2.07
C GLN A 277 -7.02 -17.94 0.56
N ALA A 278 -6.79 -16.80 -0.09
CA ALA A 278 -6.86 -16.65 -1.54
C ALA A 278 -5.62 -17.20 -2.28
N GLY A 279 -4.78 -18.00 -1.63
CA GLY A 279 -3.68 -18.71 -2.28
C GLY A 279 -2.37 -17.94 -2.40
N VAL A 280 -2.33 -16.68 -1.98
CA VAL A 280 -1.10 -15.85 -1.94
C VAL A 280 -0.29 -16.22 -0.69
N LYS A 281 0.21 -17.45 -0.67
CA LYS A 281 0.80 -18.08 0.53
C LYS A 281 2.09 -17.40 1.01
N LYS A 282 2.81 -16.74 0.10
CA LYS A 282 4.03 -15.96 0.39
C LYS A 282 3.75 -14.56 0.97
N THR A 283 2.56 -14.35 1.54
CA THR A 283 2.23 -13.10 2.24
C THR A 283 2.84 -13.10 3.64
N GLU A 284 3.74 -12.16 3.90
CA GLU A 284 4.32 -11.86 5.22
C GLU A 284 3.71 -10.57 5.79
N HIS A 285 3.60 -10.51 7.12
CA HIS A 285 3.10 -9.33 7.84
C HIS A 285 4.22 -8.76 8.69
N LEU A 286 4.71 -7.59 8.30
CA LEU A 286 5.69 -6.82 9.06
C LEU A 286 4.94 -5.85 9.99
N ILE A 287 4.73 -6.29 11.23
CA ILE A 287 4.20 -5.44 12.30
C ILE A 287 5.39 -4.74 12.95
N LEU A 288 5.54 -3.43 12.73
CA LEU A 288 6.77 -2.72 13.07
C LEU A 288 7.15 -2.82 14.56
N GLY A 289 6.17 -2.72 15.46
CA GLY A 289 6.40 -2.83 16.91
C GLY A 289 6.96 -4.19 17.34
N GLU A 290 6.65 -5.27 16.62
CA GLU A 290 7.20 -6.60 16.89
C GLU A 290 8.67 -6.73 16.45
N HIS A 291 9.18 -5.77 15.69
CA HIS A 291 10.55 -5.74 15.16
C HIS A 291 11.36 -4.57 15.75
N GLY A 292 10.92 -4.05 16.90
CA GLY A 292 11.63 -3.00 17.64
C GLY A 292 11.47 -1.59 17.05
N VAL A 293 10.62 -1.42 16.04
CA VAL A 293 10.34 -0.13 15.40
C VAL A 293 9.00 0.40 15.92
N HIS A 294 9.08 1.37 16.85
CA HIS A 294 7.94 1.80 17.65
C HIS A 294 7.44 3.20 17.29
N GLY A 295 6.14 3.41 17.51
CA GLY A 295 5.50 4.72 17.49
C GLY A 295 5.13 5.30 16.13
N ASN A 296 5.18 4.48 15.08
CA ASN A 296 4.83 4.87 13.72
C ASN A 296 3.32 4.90 13.47
N GLY A 297 2.84 5.98 12.84
CA GLY A 297 1.45 6.15 12.42
C GLY A 297 1.22 5.70 10.96
N HIS A 298 0.24 6.29 10.28
CA HIS A 298 -0.12 5.87 8.92
C HIS A 298 0.91 6.25 7.83
N MET A 299 1.65 7.32 8.08
CA MET A 299 2.57 7.92 7.12
C MET A 299 4.00 7.41 7.31
N ILE A 300 4.15 6.09 7.48
CA ILE A 300 5.38 5.41 7.90
C ILE A 300 6.64 5.79 7.11
N PHE A 301 6.52 6.21 5.85
CA PHE A 301 7.63 6.53 4.96
C PHE A 301 8.14 7.98 5.08
N ILE A 302 7.38 8.87 5.72
CA ILE A 302 7.76 10.27 5.96
C ILE A 302 7.94 10.62 7.44
N GLU A 303 7.82 9.64 8.33
CA GLU A 303 8.11 9.80 9.76
C GLU A 303 9.62 9.76 10.06
N LYS A 304 9.99 10.18 11.28
CA LYS A 304 11.40 10.41 11.67
C LYS A 304 12.29 9.19 11.41
N ASN A 305 11.85 8.02 11.86
CA ASN A 305 12.56 6.75 11.74
C ASN A 305 12.22 5.97 10.45
N SER A 306 11.66 6.61 9.41
CA SER A 306 11.22 5.90 8.21
C SER A 306 12.32 5.12 7.47
N ASP A 307 13.59 5.49 7.67
CA ASP A 307 14.75 4.81 7.09
C ASP A 307 15.02 3.44 7.77
N GLU A 308 14.64 3.28 9.04
CA GLU A 308 14.69 1.99 9.74
C GLU A 308 13.67 1.02 9.11
N ILE A 309 12.47 1.52 8.80
CA ILE A 309 11.41 0.76 8.13
C ILE A 309 11.84 0.37 6.71
N ALA A 310 12.41 1.31 5.95
CA ALA A 310 12.92 1.02 4.62
C ALA A 310 14.05 -0.04 4.65
N SER A 311 14.87 -0.05 5.70
CA SER A 311 15.91 -1.07 5.90
C SER A 311 15.30 -2.46 6.15
N LEU A 312 14.26 -2.57 6.98
CA LEU A 312 13.55 -3.84 7.20
C LEU A 312 12.91 -4.38 5.91
N ILE A 313 12.35 -3.49 5.08
CA ILE A 313 11.80 -3.86 3.77
C ILE A 313 12.92 -4.34 2.83
N GLU A 314 14.08 -3.68 2.82
CA GLU A 314 15.23 -4.10 2.02
C GLU A 314 15.80 -5.45 2.49
N GLU A 315 15.88 -5.70 3.79
CA GLU A 315 16.26 -7.00 4.33
C GLU A 315 15.31 -8.11 3.84
N TRP A 316 14.01 -7.82 3.76
CA TRP A 316 13.05 -8.74 3.19
C TRP A 316 13.29 -8.97 1.68
N PHE A 317 13.70 -7.95 0.91
CA PHE A 317 14.12 -8.14 -0.49
C PHE A 317 15.29 -9.11 -0.62
N HIS A 318 16.32 -8.94 0.21
CA HIS A 318 17.48 -9.83 0.18
C HIS A 318 17.10 -11.27 0.58
N LYS A 319 16.16 -11.43 1.53
CA LYS A 319 15.64 -12.74 1.93
C LYS A 319 14.95 -13.46 0.77
N ILE A 320 14.05 -12.79 0.04
CA ILE A 320 13.34 -13.44 -1.07
C ILE A 320 14.28 -13.76 -2.23
N GLN A 321 15.22 -12.87 -2.56
CA GLN A 321 16.22 -13.10 -3.61
C GLN A 321 17.13 -14.29 -3.26
N GLY A 322 17.60 -14.37 -2.01
CA GLY A 322 18.44 -15.48 -1.56
C GLY A 322 17.72 -16.83 -1.54
N GLN A 323 16.38 -16.85 -1.39
CA GLN A 323 15.59 -18.08 -1.52
C GLN A 323 15.49 -18.55 -2.96
N GLU A 324 15.35 -17.62 -3.91
CA GLU A 324 15.30 -17.91 -5.35
C GLU A 324 16.63 -18.46 -5.86
N ASP A 325 17.75 -17.82 -5.49
CA ASP A 325 19.10 -18.26 -5.88
C ASP A 325 19.39 -19.70 -5.43
N ARG A 326 18.95 -20.07 -4.21
CA ARG A 326 19.07 -21.44 -3.70
C ARG A 326 18.19 -22.43 -4.46
N HIS A 327 16.98 -22.03 -4.84
CA HIS A 327 16.09 -22.90 -5.60
C HIS A 327 16.62 -23.19 -7.02
N VAL A 328 17.23 -22.19 -7.66
CA VAL A 328 17.90 -22.36 -8.95
C VAL A 328 19.12 -23.28 -8.82
N ALA A 329 19.93 -23.14 -7.76
CA ALA A 329 21.10 -23.99 -7.55
C ALA A 329 20.74 -25.48 -7.35
N VAL A 330 19.61 -25.78 -6.69
CA VAL A 330 19.18 -27.17 -6.44
C VAL A 330 18.52 -27.82 -7.66
N SER A 331 17.90 -27.04 -8.55
CA SER A 331 17.23 -27.57 -9.76
C SER A 331 18.20 -27.94 -10.90
N HIS A 332 19.48 -27.62 -10.77
CA HIS A 332 20.54 -27.92 -11.75
C HIS A 332 21.46 -29.08 -11.32
N ILE A 333 21.09 -29.83 -10.28
CA ILE A 333 21.77 -31.05 -9.79
C ILE A 333 20.89 -32.26 -10.12
#